data_AF-A0A1G2EWN3-F1
#
_entry.id   AF-A0A1G2EWN3-F1
#
_cell.length_a   1.000
_cell.length_b   1.000
_cell.length_c   1.000
_cell.angle_alpha   90.00
_cell.angle_beta   90.00
_cell.angle_gamma   90.00
#
_symmetry.space_group_name_H-M   'P 1'
#
loop_
_entity.id
_entity.type
_entity.pdbx_description
1 polymer ?
#
loop_
_entity_poly.entity_id
_entity_poly.type
_entity_poly.pdbx_seq_one_letter_code
_entity_poly.pdbx_strand_id
1 'polypeptide(L)'
;MDLEILKDEESAYQRVLEIRSQFRPELFAEASFALPKDREYAFAYSSDITLRILSYLEVAGIPFNQADPGHGIGHWIRDLINAHLLLEKLEFEPVHILTGMAGGALHDIGCAFVPRYNEPSTPLRHAEVSGLVLDQIFSECDFGLTRAQRLLIQWAVMAHTLYSVPQKVMWRGREFITEPYLDLDKDQKPLYGIWIARWVDSFEAHGSETFPARHWITLSEEHKDFNDRQFFAVKFSEHVRLILRTQEEIERDHGKYTMLEHLRRLNNDQATIHRKHDFGRTLKIMETKRERMRGFLRGVTEPLKLFTEKERVRIAERWTSFLSNVIEPSQAGLNAAGKLEKMFFSLDSKIQNAWCNGFEIAIQDYENWRKDLIRIFAGRGLTLDLYNLPFVGDSIISG
;
A
#
# COMPACT_ATOMS: atom_id res chain seq x y z
N MET A 1 8.99 5.70 -20.40
CA MET A 1 9.56 4.35 -20.56
C MET A 1 8.42 3.50 -21.08
N ASP A 2 8.57 2.98 -22.30
CA ASP A 2 7.63 2.01 -22.86
C ASP A 2 8.16 0.63 -22.46
N LEU A 3 7.41 -0.10 -21.63
CA LEU A 3 7.80 -1.45 -21.23
C LEU A 3 7.46 -2.40 -22.38
N GLU A 4 8.33 -2.48 -23.38
CA GLU A 4 8.12 -3.37 -24.54
C GLU A 4 7.86 -4.81 -24.11
N ILE A 5 8.46 -5.23 -22.99
CA ILE A 5 8.26 -6.55 -22.41
C ILE A 5 6.80 -6.82 -22.02
N LEU A 6 6.02 -5.80 -21.65
CA LEU A 6 4.60 -5.96 -21.32
C LEU A 6 3.70 -6.04 -22.56
N LYS A 7 4.20 -5.75 -23.77
CA LYS A 7 3.42 -5.89 -25.01
C LYS A 7 3.17 -7.36 -25.37
N ASP A 8 4.02 -8.25 -24.89
CA ASP A 8 3.85 -9.70 -24.98
C ASP A 8 3.79 -10.33 -23.58
N GLU A 9 2.56 -10.56 -23.10
CA GLU A 9 2.29 -11.11 -21.78
C GLU A 9 2.92 -12.49 -21.56
N GLU A 10 3.08 -13.30 -22.62
CA GLU A 10 3.72 -14.61 -22.50
C GLU A 10 5.22 -14.45 -22.28
N SER A 11 5.88 -13.58 -23.04
CA SER A 11 7.30 -13.25 -22.84
C SER A 11 7.54 -12.59 -21.47
N ALA A 12 6.68 -11.66 -21.04
CA ALA A 12 6.78 -11.07 -19.71
C ALA A 12 6.59 -12.11 -18.60
N TYR A 13 5.64 -13.04 -18.75
CA TYR A 13 5.47 -14.14 -17.80
C TYR A 13 6.69 -15.06 -17.75
N GLN A 14 7.30 -15.40 -18.89
CA GLN A 14 8.56 -16.15 -18.89
C GLN A 14 9.69 -15.38 -18.20
N ARG A 15 9.79 -14.07 -18.42
CA ARG A 15 10.78 -13.23 -17.74
C ARG A 15 10.58 -13.20 -16.23
N VAL A 16 9.33 -13.16 -15.75
CA VAL A 16 9.00 -13.31 -14.33
C VAL A 16 9.52 -14.65 -13.80
N LEU A 17 9.30 -15.75 -14.52
CA LEU A 17 9.82 -17.06 -14.13
C LEU A 17 11.36 -17.09 -14.09
N GLU A 18 12.03 -16.44 -15.03
CA GLU A 18 13.49 -16.29 -15.04
C GLU A 18 14.01 -15.51 -13.83
N ILE A 19 13.41 -14.36 -13.51
CA ILE A 19 13.75 -13.59 -12.30
C ILE A 19 13.56 -14.48 -11.07
N ARG A 20 12.43 -15.19 -11.01
CA ARG A 20 12.13 -16.06 -9.86
C ARG A 20 13.14 -17.21 -9.72
N SER A 21 13.57 -17.80 -10.82
CA SER A 21 14.54 -18.89 -10.82
C SER A 21 15.93 -18.49 -10.30
N GLN A 22 16.24 -17.19 -10.33
CA GLN A 22 17.52 -16.67 -9.86
C GLN A 22 17.56 -16.44 -8.34
N PHE A 23 16.39 -16.37 -7.69
CA PHE A 23 16.32 -16.15 -6.26
C PHE A 23 16.74 -17.40 -5.48
N ARG A 24 17.59 -17.18 -4.48
CA ARG A 24 17.96 -18.16 -3.45
C ARG A 24 18.26 -17.42 -2.14
N PRO A 25 17.93 -17.96 -0.96
CA PRO A 25 18.20 -17.30 0.32
C PRO A 25 19.66 -16.85 0.52
N GLU A 26 20.61 -17.56 -0.09
CA GLU A 26 22.04 -17.25 -0.03
C GLU A 26 22.38 -15.86 -0.62
N LEU A 27 21.51 -15.29 -1.45
CA LEU A 27 21.67 -13.93 -1.98
C LEU A 27 21.78 -12.88 -0.86
N PHE A 28 21.14 -13.10 0.31
CA PHE A 28 21.29 -12.20 1.45
C PHE A 28 22.75 -12.17 1.96
N ALA A 29 23.42 -13.31 2.04
CA ALA A 29 24.82 -13.36 2.43
C ALA A 29 25.72 -12.74 1.34
N GLU A 30 25.46 -13.03 0.06
CA GLU A 30 26.20 -12.46 -1.07
C GLU A 30 26.10 -10.92 -1.09
N ALA A 31 24.89 -10.38 -0.92
CA ALA A 31 24.63 -8.95 -0.90
C ALA A 31 25.22 -8.24 0.33
N SER A 32 25.30 -8.93 1.48
CA SER A 32 25.88 -8.40 2.71
C SER A 32 27.38 -8.11 2.61
N PHE A 33 28.14 -8.84 1.78
CA PHE A 33 29.58 -8.57 1.62
C PHE A 33 29.90 -7.20 0.99
N ALA A 34 28.96 -6.64 0.23
CA ALA A 34 29.12 -5.36 -0.45
C ALA A 34 28.57 -4.17 0.36
N LEU A 35 27.93 -4.40 1.52
CA LEU A 35 27.42 -3.35 2.38
C LEU A 35 28.29 -3.20 3.63
N PRO A 36 28.66 -1.97 4.02
CA PRO A 36 29.20 -1.72 5.35
C PRO A 36 28.27 -2.29 6.43
N LYS A 37 28.86 -2.84 7.49
CA LYS A 37 28.11 -3.37 8.64
C LYS A 37 27.42 -2.27 9.48
N ASP A 38 27.64 -1.01 9.12
CA ASP A 38 27.05 0.12 9.79
C ASP A 38 25.58 0.30 9.38
N ARG A 39 24.70 0.30 10.38
CA ARG A 39 23.25 0.39 10.19
C ARG A 39 22.83 1.77 9.69
N GLU A 40 23.46 2.84 10.19
CA GLU A 40 23.10 4.21 9.79
C GLU A 40 23.45 4.46 8.33
N TYR A 41 24.63 4.02 7.90
CA TYR A 41 25.02 3.98 6.50
C TYR A 41 24.03 3.19 5.66
N ALA A 42 23.68 1.96 6.09
CA ALA A 42 22.73 1.13 5.34
C ALA A 42 21.38 1.82 5.18
N PHE A 43 20.85 2.44 6.23
CA PHE A 43 19.60 3.19 6.19
C PHE A 43 19.68 4.39 5.23
N ALA A 44 20.73 5.20 5.32
CA ALA A 44 20.93 6.36 4.45
C ALA A 44 21.11 5.95 2.98
N TYR A 45 21.93 4.93 2.72
CA TYR A 45 22.14 4.35 1.39
C TYR A 45 20.85 3.79 0.80
N SER A 46 20.05 3.07 1.60
CA SER A 46 18.77 2.52 1.15
C SER A 46 17.76 3.62 0.79
N SER A 47 17.77 4.71 1.57
CA SER A 47 16.93 5.88 1.30
C SER A 47 17.35 6.57 0.00
N ASP A 48 18.65 6.81 -0.20
CA ASP A 48 19.21 7.39 -1.42
C ASP A 48 18.88 6.56 -2.66
N ILE A 49 19.13 5.25 -2.62
CA ILE A 49 18.83 4.34 -3.73
C ILE A 49 17.34 4.40 -4.09
N THR A 50 16.46 4.34 -3.08
CA THR A 50 15.02 4.39 -3.30
C THR A 50 14.61 5.71 -3.97
N LEU A 51 15.10 6.85 -3.45
CA LEU A 51 14.82 8.18 -4.03
C LEU A 51 15.39 8.34 -5.46
N ARG A 52 16.56 7.77 -5.75
CA ARG A 52 17.16 7.79 -7.09
C ARG A 52 16.36 6.95 -8.09
N ILE A 53 15.87 5.79 -7.67
CA ILE A 53 14.96 4.97 -8.50
C ILE A 53 13.66 5.73 -8.77
N LEU A 54 13.09 6.38 -7.76
CA LEU A 54 11.89 7.22 -7.91
C LEU A 54 12.13 8.39 -8.89
N SER A 55 13.25 9.10 -8.73
CA SER A 55 13.64 10.20 -9.64
C SER A 55 13.81 9.69 -11.07
N TYR A 56 14.36 8.48 -11.24
CA TYR A 56 14.46 7.85 -12.55
C TYR A 56 13.07 7.56 -13.14
N LEU A 57 12.14 7.00 -12.36
CA LEU A 57 10.76 6.74 -12.81
C LEU A 57 10.04 8.03 -13.24
N GLU A 58 10.23 9.12 -12.50
CA GLU A 58 9.67 10.44 -12.85
C GLU A 58 10.23 10.95 -14.18
N VAL A 59 11.56 10.97 -14.35
CA VAL A 59 12.22 11.40 -15.59
C VAL A 59 11.85 10.50 -16.77
N ALA A 60 11.68 9.20 -16.51
CA ALA A 60 11.24 8.23 -17.49
C ALA A 60 9.77 8.44 -17.90
N GLY A 61 9.00 9.29 -17.21
CA GLY A 61 7.60 9.58 -17.51
C GLY A 61 6.68 8.38 -17.24
N ILE A 62 6.91 7.65 -16.15
CA ILE A 62 6.00 6.57 -15.75
C ILE A 62 4.63 7.15 -15.43
N PRO A 63 3.54 6.59 -16.00
CA PRO A 63 2.21 7.18 -15.91
C PRO A 63 1.55 6.86 -14.57
N PHE A 64 2.14 7.30 -13.47
CA PHE A 64 1.60 7.06 -12.13
C PHE A 64 0.24 7.74 -11.88
N ASN A 65 -0.12 8.72 -12.71
CA ASN A 65 -1.46 9.29 -12.76
C ASN A 65 -2.52 8.34 -13.36
N GLN A 66 -2.13 7.20 -13.93
CA GLN A 66 -3.00 6.16 -14.48
C GLN A 66 -3.19 4.98 -13.54
N ALA A 67 -2.47 4.94 -12.40
CA ALA A 67 -2.68 3.90 -11.39
C ALA A 67 -4.11 3.97 -10.83
N ASP A 68 -4.67 2.81 -10.48
CA ASP A 68 -5.99 2.74 -9.86
C ASP A 68 -6.04 3.63 -8.60
N PRO A 69 -7.13 4.37 -8.35
CA PRO A 69 -7.24 5.24 -7.19
C PRO A 69 -6.94 4.50 -5.88
N GLY A 70 -6.05 5.05 -5.06
CA GLY A 70 -5.61 4.42 -3.81
C GLY A 70 -4.30 3.62 -3.95
N HIS A 71 -3.78 3.46 -5.16
CA HIS A 71 -2.49 2.81 -5.45
C HIS A 71 -1.52 3.73 -6.22
N GLY A 72 -1.81 5.03 -6.30
CA GLY A 72 -0.95 6.00 -6.96
C GLY A 72 0.13 6.59 -6.05
N ILE A 73 0.67 7.74 -6.46
CA ILE A 73 1.84 8.38 -5.85
C ILE A 73 1.69 8.64 -4.34
N GLY A 74 0.47 8.91 -3.86
CA GLY A 74 0.22 9.12 -2.44
C GLY A 74 0.51 7.88 -1.59
N HIS A 75 0.15 6.68 -2.07
CA HIS A 75 0.40 5.40 -1.40
C HIS A 75 1.91 5.16 -1.24
N TRP A 76 2.69 5.31 -2.31
CA TRP A 76 4.13 5.05 -2.25
C TRP A 76 4.89 6.02 -1.35
N ILE A 77 4.52 7.30 -1.34
CA ILE A 77 5.12 8.27 -0.42
C ILE A 77 4.90 7.81 1.03
N ARG A 78 3.71 7.32 1.35
CA ARG A 78 3.38 6.83 2.69
C ARG A 78 4.07 5.50 3.01
N ASP A 79 4.28 4.62 2.03
CA ASP A 79 5.11 3.43 2.21
C ASP A 79 6.57 3.76 2.50
N LEU A 80 7.15 4.71 1.78
CA LEU A 80 8.50 5.19 2.08
C LEU A 80 8.56 5.72 3.52
N ILE A 81 7.61 6.55 3.93
CA ILE A 81 7.50 7.06 5.31
C ILE A 81 7.37 5.90 6.31
N ASN A 82 6.51 4.91 6.04
CA ASN A 82 6.33 3.74 6.88
C ASN A 82 7.62 2.92 7.02
N ALA A 83 8.41 2.79 5.94
CA ALA A 83 9.72 2.15 5.98
C ALA A 83 10.69 2.92 6.88
N HIS A 84 10.74 4.25 6.77
CA HIS A 84 11.55 5.09 7.64
C HIS A 84 11.15 4.96 9.12
N LEU A 85 9.84 4.96 9.42
CA LEU A 85 9.32 4.82 10.78
C LEU A 85 9.64 3.45 11.38
N LEU A 86 9.48 2.39 10.60
CA LEU A 86 9.73 1.03 11.02
C LEU A 86 11.21 0.83 11.34
N LEU A 87 12.06 1.16 10.38
CA LEU A 87 13.48 0.83 10.41
C LEU A 87 14.27 1.77 11.30
N GLU A 88 13.70 2.90 11.75
CA GLU A 88 14.36 3.86 12.65
C GLU A 88 14.88 3.22 13.97
N LYS A 89 14.18 2.22 14.53
CA LYS A 89 14.52 1.61 15.83
C LYS A 89 14.61 0.08 15.82
N LEU A 90 14.36 -0.56 14.67
CA LEU A 90 14.59 -2.00 14.56
C LEU A 90 16.04 -2.26 14.15
N GLU A 91 16.66 -3.22 14.83
CA GLU A 91 17.97 -3.73 14.52
C GLU A 91 17.82 -4.86 13.51
N PHE A 92 18.16 -4.55 12.26
CA PHE A 92 18.25 -5.52 11.17
C PHE A 92 19.64 -5.42 10.55
N GLU A 93 20.09 -6.52 9.95
CA GLU A 93 21.30 -6.49 9.13
C GLU A 93 21.13 -5.51 7.96
N PRO A 94 22.20 -4.81 7.55
CA PRO A 94 22.19 -3.83 6.45
C PRO A 94 21.45 -4.27 5.19
N VAL A 95 21.62 -5.53 4.78
CA VAL A 95 20.99 -6.08 3.57
C VAL A 95 19.46 -6.16 3.71
N HIS A 96 18.94 -6.46 4.91
CA HIS A 96 17.50 -6.51 5.16
C HIS A 96 16.89 -5.10 5.18
N ILE A 97 17.65 -4.11 5.66
CA ILE A 97 17.25 -2.69 5.61
C ILE A 97 17.12 -2.25 4.16
N LEU A 98 18.14 -2.50 3.32
CA LEU A 98 18.13 -2.17 1.89
C LEU A 98 16.98 -2.86 1.16
N THR A 99 16.90 -4.18 1.30
CA THR A 99 15.89 -5.00 0.62
C THR A 99 14.47 -4.59 1.03
N GLY A 100 14.25 -4.39 2.33
CA GLY A 100 12.93 -4.09 2.86
C GLY A 100 12.48 -2.65 2.65
N MET A 101 13.39 -1.68 2.72
CA MET A 101 13.05 -0.28 2.45
C MET A 101 12.73 -0.05 0.98
N ALA A 102 13.62 -0.48 0.08
CA ALA A 102 13.38 -0.35 -1.36
C ALA A 102 12.19 -1.23 -1.79
N GLY A 103 12.13 -2.46 -1.29
CA GLY A 103 11.02 -3.39 -1.56
C GLY A 103 9.67 -2.84 -1.10
N GLY A 104 9.59 -2.28 0.10
CA GLY A 104 8.36 -1.71 0.64
C GLY A 104 7.92 -0.44 -0.10
N ALA A 105 8.84 0.45 -0.44
CA ALA A 105 8.49 1.71 -1.11
C ALA A 105 8.14 1.53 -2.60
N LEU A 106 8.66 0.49 -3.26
CA LEU A 106 8.53 0.28 -4.71
C LEU A 106 7.58 -0.88 -5.06
N HIS A 107 6.88 -1.46 -4.08
CA HIS A 107 6.11 -2.69 -4.30
C HIS A 107 4.97 -2.53 -5.33
N ASP A 108 4.33 -1.36 -5.35
CA ASP A 108 3.14 -1.07 -6.15
C ASP A 108 3.45 -0.30 -7.46
N ILE A 109 4.72 -0.13 -7.86
CA ILE A 109 5.04 0.62 -9.11
C ILE A 109 4.44 -0.03 -10.37
N GLY A 110 4.16 -1.34 -10.32
CA GLY A 110 3.47 -2.09 -11.37
C GLY A 110 2.02 -1.69 -11.57
N CYS A 111 1.36 -1.10 -10.57
CA CYS A 111 0.00 -0.55 -10.69
C CYS A 111 -0.10 0.58 -11.72
N ALA A 112 1.03 1.17 -12.13
CA ALA A 112 1.08 2.14 -13.24
C ALA A 112 0.83 1.52 -14.63
N PHE A 113 0.97 0.19 -14.74
CA PHE A 113 0.94 -0.52 -16.03
C PHE A 113 -0.16 -1.58 -16.09
N VAL A 114 -0.51 -2.17 -14.94
CA VAL A 114 -1.61 -3.13 -14.83
C VAL A 114 -2.61 -2.68 -13.77
N PRO A 115 -3.91 -2.61 -14.08
CA PRO A 115 -4.93 -2.31 -13.09
C PRO A 115 -4.98 -3.40 -12.02
N ARG A 116 -4.88 -3.00 -10.75
CA ARG A 116 -4.85 -3.86 -9.56
C ARG A 116 -6.09 -4.74 -9.46
N TYR A 117 -7.24 -4.23 -9.91
CA TYR A 117 -8.53 -4.93 -9.85
C TYR A 117 -8.77 -5.90 -11.02
N ASN A 118 -7.90 -5.90 -12.04
CA ASN A 118 -7.98 -6.82 -13.19
C ASN A 118 -7.13 -8.09 -13.03
N GLU A 119 -6.30 -8.15 -11.99
CA GLU A 119 -5.40 -9.28 -11.67
C GLU A 119 -5.99 -10.69 -11.71
N PRO A 120 -7.26 -10.92 -11.34
CA PRO A 120 -7.83 -12.27 -11.39
C PRO A 120 -7.95 -12.80 -12.82
N SER A 121 -7.85 -11.91 -13.82
CA SER A 121 -8.06 -12.21 -15.22
C SER A 121 -6.82 -12.05 -16.09
N THR A 122 -5.68 -11.63 -15.52
CA THR A 122 -4.42 -11.44 -16.27
C THR A 122 -3.34 -12.41 -15.75
N PRO A 123 -2.45 -12.91 -16.64
CA PRO A 123 -1.31 -13.73 -16.24
C PRO A 123 -0.26 -12.97 -15.41
N LEU A 124 -0.25 -11.63 -15.48
CA LEU A 124 0.71 -10.75 -14.81
C LEU A 124 -0.03 -9.81 -13.85
N ARG A 125 0.38 -9.79 -12.58
CA ARG A 125 -0.21 -8.96 -11.53
C ARG A 125 0.72 -7.81 -11.18
N HIS A 126 0.24 -6.84 -10.40
CA HIS A 126 1.03 -5.66 -10.05
C HIS A 126 2.40 -6.03 -9.47
N ALA A 127 2.47 -7.01 -8.55
CA ALA A 127 3.71 -7.43 -7.92
C ALA A 127 4.75 -7.98 -8.93
N GLU A 128 4.33 -8.85 -9.84
CA GLU A 128 5.20 -9.37 -10.91
C GLU A 128 5.62 -8.27 -11.87
N VAL A 129 4.70 -7.36 -12.24
CA VAL A 129 5.00 -6.23 -13.13
C VAL A 129 5.96 -5.25 -12.47
N SER A 130 5.84 -4.98 -11.17
CA SER A 130 6.80 -4.19 -10.41
C SER A 130 8.21 -4.80 -10.48
N GLY A 131 8.32 -6.14 -10.41
CA GLY A 131 9.58 -6.85 -10.60
C GLY A 131 10.19 -6.65 -12.00
N LEU A 132 9.35 -6.69 -13.05
CA LEU A 132 9.76 -6.44 -14.44
C LEU A 132 10.19 -4.99 -14.67
N VAL A 133 9.47 -4.03 -14.09
CA VAL A 133 9.81 -2.60 -14.13
C VAL A 133 11.21 -2.40 -13.54
N LEU A 134 11.48 -2.97 -12.36
CA LEU A 134 12.79 -2.90 -11.73
C LEU A 134 13.87 -3.61 -12.54
N ASP A 135 13.55 -4.73 -13.19
CA ASP A 135 14.49 -5.44 -14.06
C ASP A 135 14.98 -4.57 -15.22
N GLN A 136 14.04 -3.90 -15.89
CA GLN A 136 14.38 -2.96 -16.96
C GLN A 136 15.21 -1.79 -16.43
N ILE A 137 14.78 -1.16 -15.33
CA ILE A 137 15.50 -0.04 -14.70
C ILE A 137 16.94 -0.45 -14.35
N PHE A 138 17.12 -1.62 -13.75
CA PHE A 138 18.43 -2.15 -13.36
C PHE A 138 19.31 -2.59 -14.52
N SER A 139 18.73 -2.83 -15.70
CA SER A 139 19.49 -3.07 -16.94
C SER A 139 20.06 -1.77 -17.52
N GLU A 140 19.40 -0.64 -17.27
CA GLU A 140 19.79 0.68 -17.77
C GLU A 140 20.67 1.45 -16.77
N CYS A 141 20.41 1.31 -15.47
CA CYS A 141 21.14 1.97 -14.39
C CYS A 141 21.23 1.05 -13.17
N ASP A 142 22.44 0.72 -12.72
CA ASP A 142 22.62 -0.17 -11.57
C ASP A 142 22.50 0.54 -10.21
N PHE A 143 22.47 1.87 -10.19
CA PHE A 143 22.48 2.73 -9.01
C PHE A 143 23.64 2.47 -8.03
N GLY A 144 24.69 1.75 -8.44
CA GLY A 144 25.76 1.28 -7.57
C GLY A 144 25.40 0.03 -6.75
N LEU A 145 24.29 -0.64 -7.06
CA LEU A 145 23.88 -1.90 -6.45
C LEU A 145 24.61 -3.08 -7.09
N THR A 146 24.96 -4.09 -6.32
CA THR A 146 25.42 -5.38 -6.85
C THR A 146 24.26 -6.17 -7.46
N ARG A 147 24.57 -7.17 -8.30
CA ARG A 147 23.54 -8.08 -8.86
C ARG A 147 22.69 -8.73 -7.77
N ALA A 148 23.31 -9.18 -6.67
CA ALA A 148 22.59 -9.81 -5.57
C ALA A 148 21.60 -8.85 -4.90
N GLN A 149 22.01 -7.59 -4.66
CA GLN A 149 21.13 -6.56 -4.10
C GLN A 149 19.95 -6.25 -5.01
N ARG A 150 20.18 -6.12 -6.33
CA ARG A 150 19.11 -5.87 -7.31
C ARG A 150 18.07 -7.00 -7.34
N LEU A 151 18.55 -8.25 -7.37
CA LEU A 151 17.68 -9.43 -7.30
C LEU A 151 16.88 -9.51 -6.00
N LEU A 152 17.48 -9.15 -4.86
CA LEU A 152 16.78 -9.11 -3.56
C LEU A 152 15.69 -8.04 -3.54
N ILE A 153 15.94 -6.84 -4.07
CA ILE A 153 14.95 -5.77 -4.15
C ILE A 153 13.80 -6.20 -5.07
N GLN A 154 14.09 -6.72 -6.26
CA GLN A 154 13.09 -7.28 -7.18
C GLN A 154 12.24 -8.36 -6.50
N TRP A 155 12.90 -9.30 -5.81
CA TRP A 155 12.20 -10.35 -5.10
C TRP A 155 11.34 -9.84 -3.95
N ALA A 156 11.82 -8.87 -3.16
CA ALA A 156 11.03 -8.28 -2.07
C ALA A 156 9.78 -7.56 -2.60
N VAL A 157 9.90 -6.84 -3.71
CA VAL A 157 8.79 -6.24 -4.44
C VAL A 157 7.82 -7.33 -4.92
N MET A 158 8.28 -8.40 -5.56
CA MET A 158 7.37 -9.44 -6.07
C MET A 158 6.72 -10.27 -4.94
N ALA A 159 7.46 -10.50 -3.85
CA ALA A 159 7.04 -11.33 -2.73
C ALA A 159 6.26 -10.57 -1.65
N HIS A 160 6.00 -9.26 -1.82
CA HIS A 160 5.23 -8.49 -0.85
C HIS A 160 3.78 -9.02 -0.77
N THR A 161 3.18 -9.42 -1.90
CA THR A 161 1.90 -10.13 -1.90
C THR A 161 2.10 -11.53 -1.29
N LEU A 162 1.55 -11.76 -0.10
CA LEU A 162 1.67 -13.05 0.58
C LEU A 162 0.63 -14.05 0.04
N TYR A 163 0.95 -14.65 -1.11
CA TYR A 163 0.18 -15.78 -1.63
C TYR A 163 0.47 -17.04 -0.82
N SER A 164 -0.55 -17.62 -0.19
CA SER A 164 -0.44 -18.86 0.59
C SER A 164 -0.69 -20.13 -0.23
N VAL A 165 -1.25 -19.98 -1.42
CA VAL A 165 -1.60 -21.08 -2.34
C VAL A 165 -1.31 -20.66 -3.79
N PRO A 166 -1.04 -21.63 -4.69
CA PRO A 166 -0.84 -21.35 -6.11
C PRO A 166 -2.04 -20.64 -6.71
N GLN A 167 -1.76 -19.65 -7.54
CA GLN A 167 -2.74 -18.76 -8.12
C GLN A 167 -2.86 -19.04 -9.61
N LYS A 168 -4.05 -19.44 -10.07
CA LYS A 168 -4.27 -19.92 -11.44
C LYS A 168 -5.13 -18.96 -12.24
N VAL A 169 -4.71 -18.66 -13.46
CA VAL A 169 -5.47 -17.83 -14.41
C VAL A 169 -5.51 -18.51 -15.77
N MET A 170 -6.71 -18.63 -16.34
CA MET A 170 -6.88 -19.05 -17.73
C MET A 170 -6.85 -17.83 -18.64
N TRP A 171 -5.84 -17.74 -19.51
CA TRP A 171 -5.65 -16.64 -20.45
C TRP A 171 -5.42 -17.16 -21.86
N ARG A 172 -6.25 -16.73 -22.81
CA ARG A 172 -6.19 -17.14 -24.23
C ARG A 172 -6.09 -18.67 -24.44
N GLY A 173 -6.80 -19.43 -23.59
CA GLY A 173 -6.83 -20.90 -23.65
C GLY A 173 -5.62 -21.61 -23.01
N ARG A 174 -4.71 -20.88 -22.35
CA ARG A 174 -3.59 -21.43 -21.59
C ARG A 174 -3.74 -21.14 -20.09
N GLU A 175 -3.28 -22.06 -19.25
CA GLU A 175 -3.23 -21.88 -17.79
C GLU A 175 -1.89 -21.25 -17.41
N PHE A 176 -1.95 -20.15 -16.65
CA PHE A 176 -0.80 -19.49 -16.03
C PHE A 176 -0.88 -19.70 -14.52
N ILE A 177 0.25 -20.03 -13.90
CA ILE A 177 0.32 -20.34 -12.46
C ILE A 177 1.36 -19.43 -11.80
N THR A 178 0.94 -18.71 -10.76
CA THR A 178 1.87 -18.01 -9.87
C THR A 178 1.99 -18.77 -8.56
N GLU A 179 3.18 -19.33 -8.32
CA GLU A 179 3.49 -20.04 -7.08
C GLU A 179 3.74 -19.08 -5.92
N PRO A 180 3.45 -19.48 -4.66
CA PRO A 180 3.88 -18.75 -3.46
C PRO A 180 5.36 -18.37 -3.51
N TYR A 181 5.68 -17.17 -3.01
CA TYR A 181 7.05 -16.70 -2.93
C TYR A 181 7.73 -17.23 -1.67
N LEU A 182 8.98 -17.71 -1.81
CA LEU A 182 9.83 -18.08 -0.69
C LEU A 182 10.13 -16.86 0.18
N ASP A 183 9.77 -16.96 1.46
CA ASP A 183 9.94 -15.91 2.48
C ASP A 183 10.62 -16.40 3.76
N LEU A 184 11.10 -17.64 3.75
CA LEU A 184 11.87 -18.29 4.80
C LEU A 184 13.21 -18.79 4.26
N ASP A 185 14.22 -18.84 5.11
CA ASP A 185 15.49 -19.51 4.81
C ASP A 185 15.40 -21.04 5.00
N LYS A 186 16.51 -21.73 4.75
CA LYS A 186 16.62 -23.19 4.91
C LYS A 186 16.36 -23.68 6.35
N ASP A 187 16.56 -22.81 7.35
CA ASP A 187 16.34 -23.10 8.77
C ASP A 187 14.94 -22.65 9.24
N GLN A 188 14.03 -22.35 8.30
CA GLN A 188 12.67 -21.85 8.55
C GLN A 188 12.62 -20.48 9.28
N LYS A 189 13.70 -19.69 9.21
CA LYS A 189 13.72 -18.32 9.74
C LYS A 189 13.21 -17.34 8.69
N PRO A 190 12.50 -16.27 9.10
CA PRO A 190 12.00 -15.27 8.18
C PRO A 190 13.12 -14.53 7.46
N LEU A 191 12.98 -14.38 6.14
CA LEU A 191 13.80 -13.49 5.34
C LEU A 191 13.33 -12.06 5.56
N TYR A 192 13.89 -11.39 6.57
CA TYR A 192 13.33 -10.12 7.07
C TYR A 192 13.26 -9.00 6.03
N GLY A 193 14.11 -8.99 5.01
CA GLY A 193 13.99 -8.04 3.90
C GLY A 193 12.62 -8.10 3.21
N ILE A 194 12.05 -9.30 3.06
CA ILE A 194 10.72 -9.51 2.46
C ILE A 194 9.62 -9.12 3.47
N TRP A 195 9.78 -9.51 4.73
CA TRP A 195 8.80 -9.20 5.78
C TRP A 195 8.71 -7.71 6.09
N ILE A 196 9.83 -6.98 6.01
CA ILE A 196 9.84 -5.52 6.13
C ILE A 196 8.99 -4.89 5.02
N ALA A 197 9.14 -5.31 3.76
CA ALA A 197 8.33 -4.79 2.65
C ALA A 197 6.82 -5.02 2.90
N ARG A 198 6.46 -6.20 3.41
CA ARG A 198 5.07 -6.53 3.79
C ARG A 198 4.55 -5.68 4.94
N TRP A 199 5.36 -5.45 5.97
CA TRP A 199 4.96 -4.61 7.09
C TRP A 199 4.72 -3.18 6.64
N VAL A 200 5.61 -2.65 5.80
CA VAL A 200 5.51 -1.30 5.24
C VAL A 200 4.19 -1.11 4.51
N ASP A 201 3.85 -1.98 3.57
CA ASP A 201 2.57 -1.97 2.84
C ASP A 201 1.38 -2.09 3.82
N SER A 202 1.44 -3.07 4.74
CA SER A 202 0.34 -3.32 5.68
C SER A 202 0.04 -2.16 6.63
N PHE A 203 1.00 -1.28 6.92
CA PHE A 203 0.80 -0.17 7.85
C PHE A 203 -0.22 0.85 7.36
N GLU A 204 -0.40 0.99 6.05
CA GLU A 204 -1.45 1.81 5.45
C GLU A 204 -2.86 1.24 5.69
N ALA A 205 -2.99 -0.07 5.95
CA ALA A 205 -4.29 -0.75 6.07
C ALA A 205 -4.85 -0.82 7.50
N HIS A 206 -4.06 -0.44 8.51
CA HIS A 206 -4.42 -0.65 9.93
C HIS A 206 -4.79 0.61 10.70
N GLY A 207 -4.56 1.80 10.13
CA GLY A 207 -4.79 3.10 10.78
C GLY A 207 -5.92 3.89 10.16
N SER A 208 -6.64 4.67 10.97
CA SER A 208 -7.71 5.57 10.47
C SER A 208 -7.17 6.78 9.73
N GLU A 209 -5.89 7.11 9.89
CA GLU A 209 -5.26 8.25 9.22
C GLU A 209 -5.30 8.15 7.69
N THR A 210 -5.24 6.94 7.11
CA THR A 210 -5.12 6.76 5.66
C THR A 210 -6.09 5.71 5.13
N PHE A 211 -6.26 4.57 5.81
CA PHE A 211 -7.01 3.45 5.25
C PHE A 211 -8.48 3.76 4.92
N PRO A 212 -9.28 4.43 5.77
CA PRO A 212 -10.65 4.76 5.41
C PRO A 212 -10.72 5.63 4.16
N ALA A 213 -9.78 6.55 4.00
CA ALA A 213 -9.75 7.46 2.87
C ALA A 213 -9.31 6.76 1.58
N ARG A 214 -8.28 5.91 1.65
CA ARG A 214 -7.86 5.04 0.53
C ARG A 214 -8.97 4.08 0.12
N HIS A 215 -9.59 3.41 1.08
CA HIS A 215 -10.68 2.49 0.79
C HIS A 215 -11.94 3.20 0.28
N TRP A 216 -12.15 4.47 0.65
CA TRP A 216 -13.24 5.28 0.11
C TRP A 216 -13.00 5.66 -1.35
N ILE A 217 -11.77 6.03 -1.73
CA ILE A 217 -11.49 6.53 -3.09
C ILE A 217 -11.64 5.45 -4.18
N THR A 218 -11.41 4.19 -3.81
CA THR A 218 -11.60 3.03 -4.71
C THR A 218 -13.07 2.84 -5.09
N LEU A 219 -14.01 3.37 -4.31
CA LEU A 219 -15.46 3.26 -4.57
C LEU A 219 -15.97 4.21 -5.65
N SER A 220 -15.10 5.03 -6.24
CA SER A 220 -15.46 5.96 -7.31
C SER A 220 -15.88 5.25 -8.61
N GLU A 221 -15.48 3.98 -8.75
CA GLU A 221 -15.83 3.12 -9.87
C GLU A 221 -16.28 1.74 -9.37
N GLU A 222 -17.16 1.08 -10.12
CA GLU A 222 -17.54 -0.30 -9.84
C GLU A 222 -16.32 -1.21 -10.07
N HIS A 223 -15.92 -1.94 -9.03
CA HIS A 223 -14.79 -2.86 -9.09
C HIS A 223 -15.11 -4.17 -8.38
N LYS A 224 -14.16 -5.11 -8.42
CA LYS A 224 -14.22 -6.36 -7.68
C LYS A 224 -13.22 -6.32 -6.54
N ASP A 225 -13.66 -6.72 -5.35
CA ASP A 225 -12.81 -6.84 -4.16
C ASP A 225 -12.65 -8.32 -3.77
N PHE A 226 -11.60 -8.66 -3.02
CA PHE A 226 -11.23 -10.04 -2.67
C PHE A 226 -11.36 -10.28 -1.17
N ASN A 227 -12.07 -11.35 -0.79
CA ASN A 227 -12.28 -11.71 0.62
C ASN A 227 -11.44 -12.92 1.08
N ASP A 228 -10.27 -13.14 0.47
CA ASP A 228 -9.39 -14.31 0.61
C ASP A 228 -9.87 -15.61 -0.04
N ARG A 229 -11.14 -15.68 -0.45
CA ARG A 229 -11.71 -16.87 -1.11
C ARG A 229 -12.18 -16.58 -2.53
N GLN A 230 -12.85 -15.45 -2.73
CA GLN A 230 -13.43 -15.09 -4.01
C GLN A 230 -13.52 -13.59 -4.21
N PHE A 231 -13.66 -13.21 -5.48
CA PHE A 231 -13.91 -11.82 -5.88
C PHE A 231 -15.41 -11.52 -5.85
N PHE A 232 -15.80 -10.35 -5.35
CA PHE A 232 -17.20 -9.88 -5.33
C PHE A 232 -17.31 -8.44 -5.84
N ALA A 233 -18.44 -8.11 -6.49
CA ALA A 233 -18.67 -6.76 -7.00
C ALA A 233 -19.00 -5.77 -5.88
N VAL A 234 -18.40 -4.58 -5.94
CA VAL A 234 -18.60 -3.50 -4.99
C VAL A 234 -19.48 -2.42 -5.60
N LYS A 235 -20.60 -2.10 -4.93
CA LYS A 235 -21.47 -0.96 -5.24
C LYS A 235 -21.43 0.04 -4.10
N PHE A 236 -21.20 1.31 -4.40
CA PHE A 236 -20.99 2.36 -3.40
C PHE A 236 -22.06 2.37 -2.29
N SER A 237 -23.35 2.47 -2.63
CA SER A 237 -24.44 2.56 -1.64
C SER A 237 -24.58 1.32 -0.77
N GLU A 238 -24.22 0.14 -1.28
CA GLU A 238 -24.22 -1.11 -0.52
C GLU A 238 -23.00 -1.21 0.39
N HIS A 239 -21.87 -0.67 -0.05
CA HIS A 239 -20.59 -0.74 0.66
C HIS A 239 -20.46 0.25 1.82
N VAL A 240 -21.10 1.41 1.71
CA VAL A 240 -21.05 2.47 2.74
C VAL A 240 -22.17 2.34 3.79
N ARG A 241 -22.84 1.19 3.85
CA ARG A 241 -23.88 0.93 4.85
C ARG A 241 -23.30 0.91 6.26
N LEU A 242 -24.07 1.46 7.21
CA LEU A 242 -23.72 1.52 8.63
C LEU A 242 -24.00 0.17 9.34
N ILE A 243 -23.43 -0.91 8.84
CA ILE A 243 -23.64 -2.26 9.38
C ILE A 243 -22.31 -2.93 9.72
N LEU A 244 -22.36 -3.73 10.78
CA LEU A 244 -21.23 -4.48 11.33
C LEU A 244 -21.69 -5.91 11.64
N ARG A 245 -22.00 -6.68 10.60
CA ARG A 245 -22.53 -8.04 10.69
C ARG A 245 -21.56 -9.04 11.33
N THR A 246 -22.03 -10.17 11.84
CA THR A 246 -21.14 -11.27 12.26
C THR A 246 -20.52 -11.96 11.03
N GLN A 247 -19.48 -12.77 11.25
CA GLN A 247 -18.87 -13.52 10.12
C GLN A 247 -19.88 -14.48 9.48
N GLU A 248 -20.76 -15.11 10.27
CA GLU A 248 -21.82 -15.99 9.75
C GLU A 248 -22.82 -15.24 8.88
N GLU A 249 -23.17 -14.00 9.25
CA GLU A 249 -24.06 -13.16 8.46
C GLU A 249 -23.42 -12.70 7.15
N ILE A 250 -22.10 -12.43 7.17
CA ILE A 250 -21.33 -12.09 5.97
C ILE A 250 -21.22 -13.30 5.03
N GLU A 251 -20.96 -14.50 5.56
CA GLU A 251 -20.92 -15.74 4.79
C GLU A 251 -22.27 -16.05 4.11
N ARG A 252 -23.39 -15.80 4.81
CA ARG A 252 -24.74 -15.91 4.22
C ARG A 252 -24.99 -14.92 3.08
N ASP A 253 -24.32 -13.78 3.09
CA ASP A 253 -24.33 -12.79 1.99
C ASP A 253 -23.16 -13.00 1.01
N HIS A 254 -22.79 -14.26 0.80
CA HIS A 254 -21.73 -14.67 -0.14
C HIS A 254 -20.37 -14.03 0.13
N GLY A 255 -20.08 -13.68 1.38
CA GLY A 255 -18.83 -13.06 1.78
C GLY A 255 -18.68 -11.62 1.30
N LYS A 256 -19.78 -10.92 0.99
CA LYS A 256 -19.76 -9.49 0.66
C LYS A 256 -19.63 -8.69 1.94
N TYR A 257 -18.51 -8.01 2.10
CA TYR A 257 -18.28 -7.12 3.24
C TYR A 257 -18.69 -5.70 2.88
N THR A 258 -19.12 -4.91 3.87
CA THR A 258 -19.15 -3.45 3.76
C THR A 258 -17.78 -2.85 4.07
N MET A 259 -17.60 -1.57 3.77
CA MET A 259 -16.40 -0.82 4.15
C MET A 259 -16.14 -0.90 5.66
N LEU A 260 -17.16 -0.66 6.51
CA LEU A 260 -16.98 -0.74 7.97
C LEU A 260 -16.57 -2.15 8.43
N GLU A 261 -17.08 -3.20 7.78
CA GLU A 261 -16.71 -4.57 8.09
C GLU A 261 -15.27 -4.87 7.64
N HIS A 262 -14.81 -4.34 6.51
CA HIS A 262 -13.40 -4.38 6.08
C HIS A 262 -12.47 -3.70 7.09
N LEU A 263 -12.78 -2.45 7.47
CA LEU A 263 -12.02 -1.70 8.46
C LEU A 263 -11.96 -2.45 9.81
N ARG A 264 -13.09 -2.98 10.28
CA ARG A 264 -13.15 -3.74 11.55
C ARG A 264 -12.37 -5.05 11.47
N ARG A 265 -12.46 -5.76 10.34
CA ARG A 265 -11.75 -7.02 10.14
C ARG A 265 -10.24 -6.81 10.27
N LEU A 266 -9.67 -5.88 9.51
CA LEU A 266 -8.24 -5.57 9.54
C LEU A 266 -7.79 -5.05 10.91
N ASN A 267 -8.63 -4.28 11.58
CA ASN A 267 -8.37 -3.83 12.95
C ASN A 267 -8.28 -4.98 13.97
N ASN A 268 -9.10 -6.03 13.80
CA ASN A 268 -9.18 -7.15 14.74
C ASN A 268 -8.27 -8.32 14.37
N ASP A 269 -7.61 -8.29 13.22
CA ASP A 269 -6.87 -9.42 12.69
C ASP A 269 -5.54 -9.66 13.43
N GLN A 270 -5.59 -10.43 14.52
CA GLN A 270 -4.43 -10.66 15.36
C GLN A 270 -3.56 -11.87 14.96
N ALA A 271 -4.10 -12.80 14.16
CA ALA A 271 -3.51 -14.13 13.98
C ALA A 271 -3.43 -14.58 12.50
N THR A 272 -3.29 -13.65 11.55
CA THR A 272 -3.08 -14.00 10.14
C THR A 272 -1.68 -14.51 9.84
N ILE A 273 -1.58 -15.29 8.76
CA ILE A 273 -0.34 -15.60 8.05
C ILE A 273 0.50 -14.33 7.76
N HIS A 274 -0.15 -13.19 7.51
CA HIS A 274 0.47 -11.88 7.28
C HIS A 274 1.19 -11.29 8.50
N ARG A 275 0.96 -11.84 9.70
CA ARG A 275 1.45 -11.28 10.98
C ARG A 275 2.25 -12.27 11.82
N LYS A 276 2.51 -13.47 11.28
CA LYS A 276 3.19 -14.58 11.99
C LYS A 276 4.62 -14.25 12.43
N HIS A 277 5.25 -13.23 11.84
CA HIS A 277 6.59 -12.77 12.21
C HIS A 277 6.59 -11.34 12.76
N ASP A 278 5.44 -10.73 13.07
CA ASP A 278 5.43 -9.39 13.66
C ASP A 278 6.16 -9.40 15.01
N PHE A 279 7.09 -8.47 15.21
CA PHE A 279 7.79 -8.31 16.48
C PHE A 279 8.18 -6.85 16.77
N GLY A 280 8.59 -6.58 18.01
CA GLY A 280 9.23 -5.33 18.40
C GLY A 280 8.42 -4.07 18.04
N ARG A 281 9.01 -3.19 17.23
CA ARG A 281 8.38 -1.92 16.82
C ARG A 281 7.19 -2.12 15.89
N THR A 282 7.18 -3.17 15.06
CA THR A 282 6.04 -3.48 14.18
C THR A 282 4.75 -3.60 15.00
N LEU A 283 4.78 -4.39 16.08
CA LEU A 283 3.64 -4.56 16.98
C LEU A 283 3.18 -3.23 17.61
N LYS A 284 4.11 -2.35 18.00
CA LYS A 284 3.80 -1.05 18.60
C LYS A 284 3.11 -0.11 17.60
N ILE A 285 3.63 0.00 16.38
CA ILE A 285 3.03 0.82 15.32
C ILE A 285 1.61 0.32 15.02
N MET A 286 1.45 -1.01 14.88
CA MET A 286 0.18 -1.64 14.58
C MET A 286 -0.86 -1.41 15.68
N GLU A 287 -0.48 -1.51 16.95
CA GLU A 287 -1.44 -1.26 18.04
C GLU A 287 -1.90 0.20 18.08
N THR A 288 -0.99 1.17 17.91
CA THR A 288 -1.38 2.59 17.82
C THR A 288 -2.34 2.83 16.66
N LYS A 289 -2.06 2.27 15.48
CA LYS A 289 -2.94 2.37 14.31
C LYS A 289 -4.32 1.77 14.56
N ARG A 290 -4.37 0.60 15.21
CA ARG A 290 -5.62 -0.06 15.61
C ARG A 290 -6.43 0.75 16.60
N GLU A 291 -5.79 1.34 17.61
CA GLU A 291 -6.49 2.21 18.55
C GLU A 291 -7.20 3.38 17.85
N ARG A 292 -6.53 3.99 16.87
CA ARG A 292 -7.13 5.06 16.04
C ARG A 292 -8.26 4.53 15.16
N MET A 293 -8.08 3.36 14.51
CA MET A 293 -9.13 2.70 13.73
C MET A 293 -10.37 2.35 14.57
N ARG A 294 -10.19 1.87 15.82
CA ARG A 294 -11.31 1.67 16.77
C ARG A 294 -12.03 2.99 17.08
N GLY A 295 -11.28 4.09 17.20
CA GLY A 295 -11.83 5.44 17.33
C GLY A 295 -12.71 5.83 16.15
N PHE A 296 -12.20 5.66 14.93
CA PHE A 296 -12.93 5.89 13.69
C PHE A 296 -14.20 5.05 13.58
N LEU A 297 -14.10 3.73 13.80
CA LEU A 297 -15.23 2.80 13.72
C LEU A 297 -16.35 3.23 14.68
N ARG A 298 -16.02 3.54 15.94
CA ARG A 298 -16.98 4.06 16.92
C ARG A 298 -17.57 5.40 16.47
N GLY A 299 -16.76 6.29 15.93
CA GLY A 299 -17.23 7.58 15.42
C GLY A 299 -18.27 7.45 14.31
N VAL A 300 -18.16 6.45 13.45
CA VAL A 300 -19.15 6.21 12.40
C VAL A 300 -20.40 5.51 12.96
N THR A 301 -20.27 4.67 13.99
CA THR A 301 -21.38 3.84 14.48
C THR A 301 -22.13 4.38 15.70
N GLU A 302 -21.53 5.23 16.55
CA GLU A 302 -22.05 5.53 17.91
C GLU A 302 -21.70 6.92 18.47
N PRO A 303 -22.63 7.52 19.24
CA PRO A 303 -23.93 7.99 18.74
C PRO A 303 -23.75 9.10 17.69
N LEU A 304 -24.66 9.15 16.72
CA LEU A 304 -24.54 10.04 15.56
C LEU A 304 -24.60 11.51 15.97
N LYS A 305 -23.49 12.23 15.77
CA LYS A 305 -23.51 13.68 15.73
C LYS A 305 -24.40 14.12 14.56
N LEU A 306 -25.42 14.91 14.85
CA LEU A 306 -26.29 15.48 13.83
C LEU A 306 -25.66 16.76 13.31
N PHE A 307 -25.40 16.79 12.01
CA PHE A 307 -24.90 17.94 11.30
C PHE A 307 -26.05 18.58 10.51
N THR A 308 -26.08 19.89 10.47
CA THR A 308 -26.90 20.65 9.52
C THR A 308 -26.46 20.36 8.09
N GLU A 309 -27.31 20.64 7.10
CA GLU A 309 -26.96 20.47 5.69
C GLU A 309 -25.70 21.27 5.32
N LYS A 310 -25.60 22.52 5.77
CA LYS A 310 -24.42 23.37 5.54
C LYS A 310 -23.13 22.78 6.14
N GLU A 311 -23.22 22.18 7.32
CA GLU A 311 -22.08 21.49 7.93
C GLU A 311 -21.70 20.24 7.13
N ARG A 312 -22.67 19.42 6.70
CA ARG A 312 -22.39 18.25 5.87
C ARG A 312 -21.69 18.61 4.57
N VAL A 313 -22.13 19.69 3.90
CA VAL A 313 -21.48 20.23 2.70
C VAL A 313 -20.03 20.57 2.98
N ARG A 314 -19.76 21.39 4.02
CA ARG A 314 -18.40 21.78 4.37
C ARG A 314 -17.49 20.58 4.71
N ILE A 315 -18.02 19.59 5.43
CA ILE A 315 -17.26 18.39 5.80
C ILE A 315 -16.96 17.55 4.56
N ALA A 316 -17.92 17.39 3.65
CA ALA A 316 -17.73 16.67 2.39
C ALA A 316 -16.71 17.37 1.47
N GLU A 317 -16.73 18.71 1.38
CA GLU A 317 -15.73 19.48 0.61
C GLU A 317 -14.32 19.30 1.18
N ARG A 318 -14.18 19.34 2.51
CA ARG A 318 -12.91 19.08 3.20
C ARG A 318 -12.43 17.65 2.98
N TRP A 319 -13.34 16.68 3.04
CA TRP A 319 -13.03 15.27 2.75
C TRP A 319 -12.61 15.07 1.30
N THR A 320 -13.32 15.67 0.35
CA THR A 320 -12.98 15.63 -1.08
C THR A 320 -11.59 16.20 -1.34
N SER A 321 -11.28 17.35 -0.72
CA SER A 321 -9.95 17.95 -0.77
C SER A 321 -8.88 17.07 -0.14
N PHE A 322 -9.19 16.42 0.99
CA PHE A 322 -8.28 15.47 1.63
C PHE A 322 -8.00 14.25 0.73
N LEU A 323 -9.02 13.70 0.08
CA LEU A 323 -8.86 12.61 -0.88
C LEU A 323 -7.97 13.02 -2.05
N SER A 324 -8.28 14.14 -2.71
CA SER A 324 -7.60 14.56 -3.94
C SER A 324 -6.26 15.22 -3.74
N ASN A 325 -5.97 15.76 -2.54
CA ASN A 325 -4.74 16.52 -2.30
C ASN A 325 -3.82 15.80 -1.31
N VAL A 326 -4.24 14.71 -0.66
CA VAL A 326 -3.40 14.03 0.33
C VAL A 326 -3.36 12.53 0.08
N ILE A 327 -4.52 11.91 -0.14
CA ILE A 327 -4.60 10.45 -0.25
C ILE A 327 -4.16 9.97 -1.63
N GLU A 328 -4.73 10.57 -2.67
CA GLU A 328 -4.47 10.24 -4.08
C GLU A 328 -4.33 11.53 -4.89
N PRO A 329 -3.15 12.17 -4.85
CA PRO A 329 -2.92 13.48 -5.45
C PRO A 329 -2.51 13.37 -6.91
N SER A 330 -3.41 12.75 -7.67
CA SER A 330 -3.33 12.59 -9.10
C SER A 330 -4.59 13.15 -9.76
N GLN A 331 -4.54 13.38 -11.06
CA GLN A 331 -5.75 13.78 -11.80
C GLN A 331 -6.86 12.72 -11.67
N ALA A 332 -6.49 11.44 -11.63
CA ALA A 332 -7.41 10.34 -11.37
C ALA A 332 -8.05 10.46 -9.98
N GLY A 333 -7.26 10.73 -8.94
CA GLY A 333 -7.76 10.97 -7.59
C GLY A 333 -8.69 12.19 -7.47
N LEU A 334 -8.36 13.31 -8.12
CA LEU A 334 -9.25 14.48 -8.17
C LEU A 334 -10.61 14.15 -8.82
N ASN A 335 -10.58 13.43 -9.94
CA ASN A 335 -11.79 13.00 -10.63
C ASN A 335 -12.61 12.02 -9.77
N ALA A 336 -11.94 11.07 -9.12
CA ALA A 336 -12.56 10.08 -8.23
C ALA A 336 -13.22 10.75 -7.02
N ALA A 337 -12.51 11.67 -6.34
CA ALA A 337 -13.02 12.41 -5.19
C ALA A 337 -14.29 13.21 -5.54
N GLY A 338 -14.29 13.94 -6.66
CA GLY A 338 -15.46 14.70 -7.11
C GLY A 338 -16.66 13.83 -7.53
N LYS A 339 -16.43 12.62 -8.06
CA LYS A 339 -17.51 11.63 -8.29
C LYS A 339 -18.11 11.17 -6.95
N LEU A 340 -17.26 10.82 -6.00
CA LEU A 340 -17.65 10.30 -4.70
C LEU A 340 -18.41 11.32 -3.85
N GLU A 341 -18.08 12.61 -3.94
CA GLU A 341 -18.84 13.68 -3.30
C GLU A 341 -20.30 13.70 -3.76
N LYS A 342 -20.53 13.60 -5.08
CA LYS A 342 -21.89 13.56 -5.64
C LYS A 342 -22.65 12.32 -5.18
N MET A 343 -21.97 11.17 -5.17
CA MET A 343 -22.55 9.90 -4.71
C MET A 343 -22.88 9.95 -3.22
N PHE A 344 -22.05 10.58 -2.40
CA PHE A 344 -22.27 10.78 -0.97
C PHE A 344 -23.57 11.53 -0.70
N PHE A 345 -23.87 12.61 -1.43
CA PHE A 345 -25.10 13.37 -1.26
C PHE A 345 -26.37 12.64 -1.72
N SER A 346 -26.25 11.55 -2.48
CA SER A 346 -27.39 10.68 -2.80
C SER A 346 -27.77 9.71 -1.66
N LEU A 347 -26.94 9.58 -0.62
CA LEU A 347 -27.21 8.72 0.52
C LEU A 347 -28.26 9.35 1.45
N ASP A 348 -28.92 8.52 2.25
CA ASP A 348 -29.83 9.01 3.30
C ASP A 348 -29.10 9.90 4.32
N SER A 349 -29.80 10.91 4.84
CA SER A 349 -29.21 11.87 5.80
C SER A 349 -28.60 11.20 7.03
N LYS A 350 -29.16 10.08 7.50
CA LYS A 350 -28.58 9.30 8.60
C LYS A 350 -27.20 8.75 8.26
N ILE A 351 -27.04 8.21 7.03
CA ILE A 351 -25.79 7.67 6.52
C ILE A 351 -24.78 8.81 6.31
N GLN A 352 -25.23 9.93 5.75
CA GLN A 352 -24.39 11.12 5.58
C GLN A 352 -23.82 11.61 6.92
N ASN A 353 -24.65 11.76 7.96
CA ASN A 353 -24.21 12.23 9.28
C ASN A 353 -23.15 11.30 9.91
N ALA A 354 -23.34 9.99 9.80
CA ALA A 354 -22.39 9.00 10.30
C ALA A 354 -21.01 9.12 9.66
N TRP A 355 -20.99 9.18 8.32
CA TRP A 355 -19.75 9.31 7.57
C TRP A 355 -19.10 10.69 7.74
N CYS A 356 -19.87 11.78 7.83
CA CYS A 356 -19.31 13.09 8.17
C CYS A 356 -18.52 13.05 9.50
N ASN A 357 -19.01 12.34 10.51
CA ASN A 357 -18.27 12.19 11.76
C ASN A 357 -16.98 11.38 11.55
N GLY A 358 -17.05 10.29 10.77
CA GLY A 358 -15.87 9.51 10.37
C GLY A 358 -14.82 10.33 9.62
N PHE A 359 -15.23 11.15 8.66
CA PHE A 359 -14.36 12.00 7.86
C PHE A 359 -13.57 12.99 8.74
N GLU A 360 -14.24 13.66 9.67
CA GLU A 360 -13.57 14.56 10.62
C GLU A 360 -12.54 13.82 11.49
N ILE A 361 -12.88 12.61 11.96
CA ILE A 361 -11.94 11.79 12.76
C ILE A 361 -10.73 11.38 11.94
N ALA A 362 -10.93 10.86 10.71
CA ALA A 362 -9.83 10.43 9.85
C ALA A 362 -8.89 11.59 9.48
N ILE A 363 -9.45 12.76 9.13
CA ILE A 363 -8.65 13.98 8.87
C ILE A 363 -7.86 14.39 10.11
N GLN A 364 -8.49 14.36 11.29
CA GLN A 364 -7.83 14.73 12.54
C GLN A 364 -6.73 13.74 12.92
N ASP A 365 -6.94 12.44 12.73
CA ASP A 365 -5.95 11.39 12.96
C ASP A 365 -4.76 11.53 12.01
N TYR A 366 -5.01 11.86 10.73
CA TYR A 366 -3.97 12.17 9.76
C TYR A 366 -3.14 13.38 10.17
N GLU A 367 -3.77 14.48 10.56
CA GLU A 367 -3.06 15.69 11.01
C GLU A 367 -2.19 15.43 12.25
N ASN A 368 -2.67 14.62 13.18
CA ASN A 368 -1.90 14.23 14.36
C ASN A 368 -0.71 13.34 13.98
N TRP A 369 -0.95 12.32 13.14
CA TRP A 369 0.10 11.46 12.59
C TRP A 369 1.17 12.29 11.87
N ARG A 370 0.79 13.20 10.96
CA ARG A 370 1.70 14.07 10.22
C ARG A 370 2.58 14.91 11.15
N LYS A 371 2.00 15.50 12.20
CA LYS A 371 2.77 16.27 13.20
C LYS A 371 3.80 15.40 13.93
N ASP A 372 3.43 14.17 14.29
CA ASP A 372 4.35 13.22 14.90
C ASP A 372 5.50 12.86 13.95
N LEU A 373 5.20 12.65 12.66
CA LEU A 373 6.22 12.38 11.64
C LEU A 373 7.21 13.52 11.49
N ILE A 374 6.72 14.75 11.34
CA ILE A 374 7.55 15.94 11.18
C ILE A 374 8.52 16.05 12.37
N ARG A 375 8.03 15.80 13.59
CA ARG A 375 8.87 15.81 14.79
C ARG A 375 9.93 14.70 14.77
N ILE A 376 9.57 13.49 14.35
CA ILE A 376 10.48 12.35 14.25
C ILE A 376 11.59 12.62 13.23
N PHE A 377 11.22 13.12 12.04
CA PHE A 377 12.17 13.41 10.99
C PHE A 377 13.04 14.64 11.31
N ALA A 378 12.51 15.66 11.99
CA ALA A 378 13.24 16.89 12.26
C ALA A 378 14.38 16.64 13.26
N GLY A 379 14.15 15.76 14.22
CA GLY A 379 15.17 15.30 15.16
C GLY A 379 16.32 14.49 14.52
N ARG A 380 16.24 14.16 13.23
CA ARG A 380 17.19 13.26 12.53
C ARG A 380 18.03 13.94 11.45
N GLY A 381 17.80 15.21 11.17
CA GLY A 381 18.50 15.89 10.07
C GLY A 381 18.24 15.25 8.70
N LEU A 382 17.19 14.42 8.55
CA LEU A 382 16.69 14.02 7.24
C LEU A 382 16.32 15.32 6.51
N THR A 383 16.85 15.51 5.30
CA THR A 383 16.73 16.78 4.59
C THR A 383 15.28 17.12 4.30
N LEU A 384 15.03 18.42 4.13
CA LEU A 384 13.74 19.00 3.73
C LEU A 384 13.16 18.35 2.46
N ASP A 385 13.93 17.60 1.68
CA ASP A 385 13.48 16.96 0.44
C ASP A 385 12.43 15.86 0.67
N LEU A 386 12.51 15.11 1.78
CA LEU A 386 11.43 14.19 2.19
C LEU A 386 10.19 14.94 2.73
N TYR A 387 10.33 16.19 3.17
CA TYR A 387 9.22 17.06 3.61
C TYR A 387 8.58 17.81 2.44
N ASN A 388 9.36 18.04 1.40
CA ASN A 388 8.96 18.58 0.11
C ASN A 388 8.44 17.47 -0.82
N LEU A 389 8.50 16.19 -0.41
CA LEU A 389 7.56 15.22 -0.96
C LEU A 389 6.18 15.80 -0.68
N PRO A 390 5.40 16.05 -1.73
CA PRO A 390 4.14 16.70 -1.54
C PRO A 390 3.31 15.88 -0.52
N PHE A 391 2.40 16.55 0.21
CA PHE A 391 1.41 15.88 1.09
C PHE A 391 1.90 15.45 2.51
N VAL A 392 3.19 15.60 2.82
CA VAL A 392 3.70 15.61 4.22
C VAL A 392 3.91 17.04 4.74
N GLY A 393 4.35 17.95 3.86
CA GLY A 393 4.57 19.37 4.17
C GLY A 393 3.35 20.27 3.94
N ASP A 394 2.39 19.84 3.11
CA ASP A 394 1.22 20.67 2.77
C ASP A 394 0.15 20.59 3.86
N SER A 395 -0.22 21.75 4.41
CA SER A 395 -1.34 21.82 5.35
C SER A 395 -2.64 21.55 4.60
N ILE A 396 -3.50 20.67 5.13
CA ILE A 396 -4.89 20.46 4.67
C ILE A 396 -5.71 21.79 4.74
N ILE A 397 -5.18 22.81 5.44
CA ILE A 397 -5.86 24.05 5.85
C ILE A 397 -5.70 25.20 4.83
N SER A 398 -5.29 24.93 3.59
CA SER A 398 -5.20 25.99 2.56
C SER A 398 -6.34 25.98 1.52
N GLY A 399 -7.47 25.33 1.86
CA GLY A 399 -8.75 25.45 1.16
C GLY A 399 -9.74 26.34 1.90
#